data_AF-A0A932GDZ4-F1
#
_entry.id   AF-A0A932GDZ4-F1
#
_cell.length_a   1.000
_cell.length_b   1.000
_cell.length_c   1.000
_cell.angle_alpha   90.00
_cell.angle_beta   90.00
_cell.angle_gamma   90.00
#
_symmetry.space_group_name_H-M   'P 1'
#
loop_
_entity.id
_entity.type
_entity.pdbx_description
1 polymer ?
#
loop_
_entity_poly.entity_id
_entity_poly.type
_entity_poly.pdbx_seq_one_letter_code
_entity_poly.pdbx_strand_id
1 'polypeptide(L)'
;MKRILFFLVISPLLMSSVLVSSVSAIDLGNNIVKDAGKKAGYGETTDTTFAEMVGTVIKAVLSLVGIMFTFLLAYAGDMWMAARGEQDQIDKAKKIITGSIMGLIVTLGAYTLSNFAVNAILERATSGG
;
A
#
# COMPACT_ATOMS: atom_id res chain seq x y z
N MET A 1 -16.66 -10.54 30.60
CA MET A 1 -17.08 -11.68 29.74
C MET A 1 -17.60 -11.21 28.37
N LYS A 2 -18.56 -10.28 28.28
CA LYS A 2 -19.09 -9.77 26.98
C LYS A 2 -18.04 -9.13 26.03
N ARG A 3 -16.93 -8.61 26.57
CA ARG A 3 -15.87 -7.87 25.86
C ARG A 3 -14.88 -8.79 25.14
N ILE A 4 -14.57 -9.94 25.76
CA ILE A 4 -13.76 -11.02 25.18
C ILE A 4 -14.57 -11.81 24.15
N LEU A 5 -15.88 -11.95 24.35
CA LEU A 5 -16.79 -12.53 23.35
C LEU A 5 -16.91 -11.65 22.09
N PHE A 6 -16.93 -10.32 22.23
CA PHE A 6 -16.92 -9.41 21.08
C PHE A 6 -15.58 -9.46 20.32
N PHE A 7 -14.45 -9.49 21.04
CA PHE A 7 -13.10 -9.62 20.47
C PHE A 7 -12.86 -10.96 19.77
N LEU A 8 -13.39 -12.07 20.32
CA LEU A 8 -13.23 -13.43 19.78
C LEU A 8 -14.10 -13.68 18.54
N VAL A 9 -15.18 -12.92 18.34
CA VAL A 9 -16.09 -13.06 17.18
C VAL A 9 -15.74 -12.08 16.05
N ILE A 10 -15.26 -10.87 16.37
CA ILE A 10 -14.86 -9.87 15.36
C ILE A 10 -13.45 -10.10 14.82
N SER A 11 -12.53 -10.63 15.63
CA SER A 11 -11.17 -10.98 15.18
C SER A 11 -11.15 -12.01 14.03
N PRO A 12 -11.89 -13.13 14.08
CA PRO A 12 -11.93 -14.07 12.95
C PRO A 12 -12.74 -13.55 11.76
N LEU A 13 -13.74 -12.67 11.98
CA LEU A 13 -14.52 -12.07 10.89
C LEU A 13 -13.70 -11.03 10.09
N LEU A 14 -12.87 -10.23 10.78
CA LEU A 14 -11.92 -9.32 10.16
C LEU A 14 -10.74 -10.09 9.54
N MET A 15 -10.23 -11.16 10.16
CA MET A 15 -9.20 -12.00 9.53
C MET A 15 -9.70 -12.67 8.25
N SER A 16 -10.96 -13.14 8.19
CA SER A 16 -11.55 -13.71 6.97
C SER A 16 -11.66 -12.67 5.85
N SER A 17 -11.95 -11.40 6.18
CA SER A 17 -11.94 -10.29 5.22
C SER A 17 -10.53 -9.87 4.78
N VAL A 18 -9.53 -9.99 5.67
CA VAL A 18 -8.12 -9.63 5.39
C VAL A 18 -7.38 -10.71 4.59
N LEU A 19 -7.95 -11.91 4.39
CA LEU A 19 -7.32 -12.98 3.61
C LEU A 19 -7.43 -12.85 2.09
N VAL A 20 -8.22 -11.94 1.53
CA VAL A 20 -8.26 -11.73 0.08
C VAL A 20 -8.11 -10.26 -0.25
N SER A 21 -6.87 -9.83 -0.24
CA SER A 21 -6.27 -9.13 -1.38
C SER A 21 -4.78 -9.21 -1.16
N SER A 22 -4.16 -10.30 -1.62
CA SER A 22 -2.82 -10.17 -2.19
C SER A 22 -2.85 -8.87 -3.00
N VAL A 23 -2.05 -7.88 -2.64
CA VAL A 23 -1.85 -6.68 -3.45
C VAL A 23 -1.46 -7.21 -4.81
N SER A 24 -2.45 -7.32 -5.70
CA SER A 24 -2.25 -7.74 -7.07
C SER A 24 -1.25 -6.72 -7.58
N ALA A 25 -0.09 -7.21 -8.02
CA ALA A 25 0.87 -6.40 -8.72
C ALA A 25 0.08 -5.58 -9.76
N ILE A 26 -0.06 -4.28 -9.55
CA ILE A 26 -0.26 -3.38 -10.67
C ILE A 26 0.98 -3.63 -11.52
N ASP A 27 0.76 -4.22 -12.68
CA ASP A 27 1.77 -4.27 -13.71
C ASP A 27 2.14 -2.80 -13.98
N LEU A 28 3.34 -2.38 -13.57
CA LEU A 28 3.82 -1.00 -13.75
C LEU A 28 4.12 -0.70 -15.24
N GLY A 29 3.46 -1.41 -16.15
CA GLY A 29 3.70 -1.38 -17.56
C GLY A 29 4.90 -2.24 -17.96
N ASN A 30 5.16 -3.41 -17.37
CA ASN A 30 6.17 -4.34 -17.90
C ASN A 30 5.94 -4.60 -19.39
N ASN A 31 4.68 -4.76 -19.80
CA ASN A 31 4.32 -4.90 -21.20
C ASN A 31 4.54 -3.60 -22.01
N ILE A 32 4.30 -2.43 -21.40
CA ILE A 32 4.40 -1.10 -22.05
C ILE A 32 5.86 -0.63 -22.16
N VAL A 33 6.69 -0.92 -21.17
CA VAL A 33 8.14 -0.67 -21.15
C VAL A 33 8.85 -1.60 -22.13
N LYS A 34 8.43 -2.87 -22.23
CA LYS A 34 8.91 -3.77 -23.29
C LYS A 34 8.55 -3.26 -24.69
N ASP A 35 7.33 -2.79 -24.89
CA ASP A 35 6.89 -2.25 -26.18
C ASP A 35 7.56 -0.90 -26.50
N ALA A 36 7.77 -0.04 -25.51
CA ALA A 36 8.51 1.22 -25.67
C ALA A 36 10.00 0.97 -25.97
N GLY A 37 10.62 -0.01 -25.31
CA GLY A 37 12.00 -0.45 -25.59
C GLY A 37 12.15 -0.98 -27.02
N LYS A 38 11.19 -1.80 -27.48
CA LYS A 38 11.12 -2.25 -28.88
C LYS A 38 10.94 -1.11 -29.87
N LYS A 39 10.05 -0.15 -29.59
CA LYS A 39 9.82 1.03 -30.45
C LYS A 39 11.02 1.98 -30.49
N ALA A 40 11.78 2.07 -29.39
CA ALA A 40 12.99 2.88 -29.29
C ALA A 40 14.24 2.23 -29.91
N GLY A 41 14.11 1.05 -30.53
CA GLY A 41 15.22 0.37 -31.23
C GLY A 41 16.20 -0.37 -30.31
N TYR A 42 15.89 -0.49 -29.01
CA TYR A 42 16.60 -1.39 -28.12
C TYR A 42 16.04 -2.80 -28.36
N GLY A 43 16.92 -3.80 -28.59
CA GLY A 43 16.53 -5.22 -28.60
C GLY A 43 15.89 -5.62 -27.27
N GLU A 44 15.42 -6.87 -27.11
CA GLU A 44 14.88 -7.38 -25.84
C GLU A 44 15.98 -7.36 -24.75
N THR A 45 16.33 -6.18 -24.25
CA THR A 45 17.39 -6.00 -23.29
C THR A 45 16.81 -6.32 -21.94
N THR A 46 17.30 -7.41 -21.40
CA THR A 46 17.03 -7.99 -20.09
C THR A 46 17.26 -7.00 -18.92
N ASP A 47 17.73 -5.78 -19.18
CA ASP A 47 18.03 -4.73 -18.19
C ASP A 47 16.79 -4.17 -17.47
N THR A 48 15.57 -4.52 -17.91
CA THR A 48 14.36 -4.30 -17.09
C THR A 48 14.36 -5.16 -15.83
N THR A 49 15.22 -6.19 -15.72
CA THR A 49 15.32 -7.05 -14.52
C THR A 49 15.66 -6.28 -13.25
N PHE A 50 16.46 -5.21 -13.33
CA PHE A 50 16.75 -4.42 -12.14
C PHE A 50 15.52 -3.62 -11.70
N ALA A 51 14.81 -3.00 -12.63
CA ALA A 51 13.57 -2.28 -12.35
C ALA A 51 12.44 -3.23 -11.89
N GLU A 52 12.33 -4.43 -12.47
CA GLU A 52 11.39 -5.47 -12.04
C GLU A 52 11.72 -6.04 -10.66
N MET A 53 13.00 -6.30 -10.38
CA MET A 53 13.45 -6.78 -9.07
C MET A 53 13.18 -5.73 -8.00
N VAL A 54 13.55 -4.47 -8.27
CA VAL A 54 13.26 -3.34 -7.38
C VAL A 54 11.75 -3.15 -7.21
N GLY A 55 10.97 -3.22 -8.28
CA GLY A 55 9.50 -3.15 -8.23
C GLY A 55 8.88 -4.26 -7.39
N THR A 56 9.43 -5.48 -7.47
CA THR A 56 8.99 -6.64 -6.68
C THR A 56 9.33 -6.46 -5.20
N VAL A 57 10.53 -5.99 -4.89
CA VAL A 57 10.96 -5.70 -3.51
C VAL A 57 10.12 -4.56 -2.92
N ILE A 58 9.90 -3.48 -3.67
CA ILE A 58 9.05 -2.35 -3.25
C ILE A 58 7.64 -2.86 -2.95
N LYS A 59 7.06 -3.69 -3.82
CA LYS A 59 5.73 -4.28 -3.59
C LYS A 59 5.68 -5.15 -2.34
N ALA A 60 6.69 -5.99 -2.10
CA ALA A 60 6.79 -6.81 -0.91
C ALA A 60 6.82 -5.93 0.35
N VAL A 61 7.65 -4.89 0.36
CA VAL A 61 7.73 -3.93 1.48
C VAL A 61 6.41 -3.15 1.64
N LEU A 62 5.80 -2.68 0.56
CA LEU A 62 4.52 -1.95 0.61
C LEU A 62 3.40 -2.82 1.20
N SER A 63 3.36 -4.11 0.86
CA SER A 63 2.37 -5.05 1.39
C SER A 63 2.53 -5.25 2.91
N LEU A 64 3.77 -5.35 3.38
CA LEU A 64 4.09 -5.47 4.81
C LEU A 64 3.74 -4.18 5.56
N VAL A 65 4.05 -3.03 4.97
CA VAL A 65 3.75 -1.71 5.52
C VAL A 65 2.24 -1.51 5.65
N GLY A 66 1.47 -1.84 4.61
CA GLY A 66 0.00 -1.75 4.64
C GLY A 66 -0.61 -2.57 5.77
N ILE A 67 -0.19 -3.83 5.91
CA ILE A 67 -0.60 -4.71 7.01
C ILE A 67 -0.24 -4.11 8.38
N MET A 68 0.98 -3.60 8.55
CA MET A 68 1.40 -2.95 9.80
C MET A 68 0.51 -1.76 10.15
N PHE A 69 0.22 -0.87 9.19
CA PHE A 69 -0.67 0.27 9.42
C PHE A 69 -2.10 -0.16 9.77
N THR A 70 -2.62 -1.23 9.16
CA THR A 70 -3.94 -1.79 9.51
C THR A 70 -3.98 -2.28 10.96
N PHE A 71 -2.94 -2.97 11.43
CA PHE A 71 -2.85 -3.41 12.82
C PHE A 71 -2.75 -2.24 13.81
N LEU A 72 -1.96 -1.20 13.50
CA LEU A 72 -1.90 0.01 14.33
C LEU A 72 -3.24 0.71 14.42
N LEU A 73 -3.96 0.81 13.30
CA LEU A 73 -5.27 1.44 13.25
C LEU A 73 -6.30 0.65 14.06
N ALA A 74 -6.28 -0.69 14.00
CA ALA A 74 -7.12 -1.56 14.81
C ALA A 74 -6.84 -1.37 16.32
N TYR A 75 -5.56 -1.39 16.72
CA TYR A 75 -5.16 -1.16 18.11
C TYR A 75 -5.60 0.21 18.63
N ALA A 76 -5.43 1.25 17.81
CA ALA A 76 -5.86 2.60 18.17
C ALA A 76 -7.39 2.73 18.22
N GLY A 77 -8.11 2.03 17.35
CA GLY A 77 -9.57 1.97 17.35
C GLY A 77 -10.13 1.34 18.62
N ASP A 78 -9.55 0.21 19.05
CA ASP A 78 -9.91 -0.42 20.32
C ASP A 78 -9.62 0.48 21.52
N MET A 79 -8.48 1.17 21.52
CA MET A 79 -8.14 2.12 22.58
C MET A 79 -9.09 3.32 22.60
N TRP A 80 -9.50 3.83 21.43
CA TRP A 80 -10.45 4.93 21.33
C TRP A 80 -11.84 4.54 21.86
N MET A 81 -12.32 3.34 21.52
CA MET A 81 -13.59 2.82 22.02
C MET A 81 -13.53 2.44 23.51
N ALA A 82 -12.36 2.03 24.01
CA ALA A 82 -12.16 1.67 25.40
C ALA A 82 -12.04 2.87 26.35
N ALA A 83 -11.83 4.08 25.83
CA ALA A 83 -11.48 5.26 26.62
C ALA A 83 -12.56 5.73 27.61
N ARG A 84 -13.82 5.26 27.53
CA ARG A 84 -14.89 5.50 28.54
C ARG A 84 -15.11 6.97 28.98
N GLY A 85 -14.66 7.95 28.20
CA GLY A 85 -14.73 9.38 28.53
C GLY A 85 -13.49 9.97 29.21
N GLU A 86 -12.42 9.18 29.37
CA GLU A 86 -11.11 9.63 29.82
C GLU A 86 -10.39 10.34 28.65
N GLN A 87 -10.11 11.64 28.82
CA GLN A 87 -9.61 12.50 27.73
C GLN A 87 -8.20 12.11 27.26
N ASP A 88 -7.31 11.66 28.14
CA ASP A 88 -5.94 11.28 27.77
C ASP A 88 -5.94 10.05 26.87
N GLN A 89 -6.77 9.04 27.15
CA GLN A 89 -6.92 7.86 26.29
C GLN A 89 -7.52 8.20 24.93
N ILE A 90 -8.48 9.13 24.86
CA ILE A 90 -9.04 9.61 23.60
C ILE A 90 -7.97 10.32 22.76
N ASP A 91 -7.22 11.23 23.37
CA ASP A 91 -6.21 12.02 22.66
C ASP A 91 -5.03 11.16 22.22
N LYS A 92 -4.62 10.19 23.04
CA LYS A 92 -3.59 9.21 22.68
C LYS A 92 -4.06 8.35 21.51
N ALA A 93 -5.32 7.91 21.49
CA ALA A 93 -5.86 7.09 20.40
C ALA A 93 -5.95 7.89 19.10
N LYS A 94 -6.46 9.13 19.17
CA LYS A 94 -6.48 10.06 18.02
C LYS A 94 -5.08 10.29 17.46
N LYS A 95 -4.07 10.48 18.31
CA LYS A 95 -2.69 10.68 17.87
C LYS A 95 -2.17 9.50 17.05
N ILE A 96 -2.46 8.27 17.49
CA ILE A 96 -2.06 7.04 16.76
C ILE A 96 -2.84 6.91 15.45
N ILE A 97 -4.15 7.18 15.46
CA ILE A 97 -5.00 7.15 14.25
C ILE A 97 -4.50 8.16 13.22
N THR A 98 -4.30 9.42 13.60
CA THR A 98 -3.84 10.47 12.69
C THR A 98 -2.44 10.17 12.16
N GLY A 99 -1.52 9.68 13.00
CA GLY A 99 -0.19 9.26 12.57
C GLY A 99 -0.24 8.10 11.57
N SER A 100 -1.14 7.14 11.78
CA SER A 100 -1.32 5.99 10.89
C SER A 100 -1.91 6.40 9.53
N ILE A 101 -2.90 7.30 9.54
CA ILE A 101 -3.52 7.83 8.32
C ILE A 101 -2.51 8.64 7.51
N MET A 102 -1.72 9.51 8.15
CA MET A 102 -0.69 10.30 7.45
C MET A 102 0.37 9.42 6.80
N GLY A 103 0.81 8.35 7.47
CA GLY A 103 1.74 7.38 6.87
C GLY A 103 1.14 6.64 5.67
N LEU A 104 -0.14 6.27 5.73
CA LEU A 104 -0.88 5.68 4.62
C LEU A 104 -0.98 6.63 3.42
N ILE A 105 -1.34 7.88 3.65
CA ILE A 105 -1.45 8.92 2.62
C ILE A 105 -0.11 9.13 1.92
N VAL A 106 1.00 9.24 2.67
CA VAL A 106 2.33 9.41 2.10
C VAL A 106 2.73 8.20 1.26
N THR A 107 2.48 6.98 1.74
CA THR A 107 2.81 5.75 1.02
C THR A 107 2.04 5.65 -0.31
N LEU A 108 0.73 5.90 -0.28
CA LEU A 108 -0.13 5.89 -1.47
C LEU A 108 0.21 7.04 -2.43
N GLY A 109 0.52 8.22 -1.89
CA GLY A 109 0.92 9.40 -2.64
C GLY A 109 2.24 9.20 -3.38
N ALA A 110 3.26 8.64 -2.70
CA ALA A 110 4.55 8.32 -3.31
C ALA A 110 4.42 7.31 -4.46
N TYR A 111 3.58 6.29 -4.27
CA TYR A 111 3.28 5.30 -5.31
C TYR A 111 2.58 5.92 -6.52
N THR A 112 1.54 6.71 -6.28
CA THR A 112 0.78 7.39 -7.34
C THR A 112 1.65 8.36 -8.12
N LEU A 113 2.50 9.13 -7.42
CA LEU A 113 3.42 10.08 -8.03
C LEU A 113 4.48 9.39 -8.89
N SER A 114 5.02 8.25 -8.42
CA SER A 114 5.99 7.46 -9.18
C SER A 114 5.40 6.96 -10.50
N ASN A 115 4.17 6.41 -10.45
CA ASN A 115 3.49 5.97 -11.67
C ASN A 115 3.17 7.14 -12.59
N PHE A 116 2.76 8.29 -12.06
CA PHE A 116 2.50 9.48 -12.87
C PHE A 116 3.76 9.94 -13.62
N ALA A 117 4.91 9.99 -12.94
CA ALA A 117 6.18 10.38 -13.55
C ALA A 117 6.60 9.43 -14.68
N VAL A 118 6.48 8.12 -14.47
CA VAL A 118 6.83 7.11 -15.48
C VAL A 118 5.90 7.18 -16.69
N ASN A 119 4.58 7.28 -16.48
CA ASN A 119 3.60 7.40 -17.56
C ASN A 119 3.79 8.69 -18.37
N ALA A 120 4.08 9.81 -17.72
CA ALA A 120 4.35 11.08 -18.40
C ALA A 120 5.58 11.01 -19.32
N ILE A 121 6.61 10.23 -18.95
CA ILE A 121 7.80 10.03 -19.79
C ILE A 121 7.49 9.07 -20.95
N LEU A 122 6.76 7.98 -20.70
CA LEU A 122 6.38 6.98 -21.71
C LEU A 122 5.44 7.54 -22.80
N GLU A 123 4.48 8.37 -22.42
CA GLU A 123 3.55 9.03 -23.36
C GLU A 123 4.31 9.94 -24.34
N ARG A 124 5.33 10.64 -23.86
CA ARG A 124 6.19 11.46 -24.71
C ARG A 124 7.15 10.63 -25.56
N ALA A 125 7.61 9.49 -25.07
CA ALA A 125 8.47 8.58 -25.83
C ALA A 125 7.69 7.86 -26.96
N THR A 126 6.38 7.65 -26.81
CA THR A 126 5.56 6.88 -27.77
C THR A 126 4.81 7.78 -28.76
N SER A 127 4.56 9.06 -28.43
CA SER A 127 3.90 10.03 -29.32
C SER A 127 4.84 10.77 -30.28
N GLY A 128 6.15 10.49 -30.19
CA GLY A 128 7.18 11.05 -31.09
C GLY A 128 7.61 10.14 -32.24
N GLY A 129 6.89 9.04 -32.50
CA GLY A 129 7.11 8.14 -33.64
C GLY A 129 5.98 8.22 -34.67
#